data_AF-A0A1A9UQW2-F1
#
_entry.id   AF-A0A1A9UQW2-F1
#
_cell.length_a   1.000
_cell.length_b   1.000
_cell.length_c   1.000
_cell.angle_alpha   90.00
_cell.angle_beta   90.00
_cell.angle_gamma   90.00
#
_symmetry.space_group_name_H-M   'P 1'
#
loop_
_entity.id
_entity.type
_entity.pdbx_description
1 polymer ?
#
loop_
_entity_poly.entity_id
_entity_poly.type
_entity_poly.pdbx_seq_one_letter_code
_entity_poly.pdbx_strand_id
1 'polypeptide(L)'
;MLEPGFNEEFLEFESKVHQVMKLLEDISVANKKEGEEVKKPEKDIYQDLNKNNFIVTTRKVGTSVNKKKVTLASEDIKRTSQGAIGMDKFTFMQQLEQDAEERHKGFKERERIAQSFRALGNEAYRKANYEKAINMYTKAIDHIKDSPILYNNRALSYIKLKNYKRAIMDCDYVLNKLEDKNLRAWLYRSAAYKRLGDETNFENSVKLAHKNNPKKGAIIDEFIEKVKLEGI
;
A
#
# COMPACT_ATOMS: atom_id res chain seq x y z
N MET A 1 6.73 -10.42 33.52
CA MET A 1 5.89 -9.94 32.40
C MET A 1 6.63 -8.80 31.72
N LEU A 2 6.98 -8.99 30.45
CA LEU A 2 7.38 -8.01 29.40
C LEU A 2 8.40 -8.73 28.48
N GLU A 3 7.96 -9.09 27.27
CA GLU A 3 8.77 -9.78 26.25
C GLU A 3 9.56 -8.77 25.39
N PRO A 4 10.90 -8.74 25.43
CA PRO A 4 11.72 -7.87 24.59
C PRO A 4 12.29 -8.63 23.38
N GLY A 5 11.42 -9.15 22.51
CA GLY A 5 11.83 -9.99 21.38
C GLY A 5 11.07 -9.83 20.06
N PHE A 6 9.85 -9.33 20.12
CA PHE A 6 9.15 -8.80 18.96
C PHE A 6 9.51 -7.33 18.89
N ASN A 7 10.65 -6.96 18.30
CA ASN A 7 10.91 -5.53 18.16
C ASN A 7 9.90 -4.99 17.15
N GLU A 8 8.73 -4.63 17.66
CA GLU A 8 7.67 -3.83 17.06
C GLU A 8 8.17 -2.40 16.91
N GLU A 9 9.43 -2.28 16.48
CA GLU A 9 10.12 -1.06 16.11
C GLU A 9 9.28 -0.29 15.09
N PHE A 10 8.48 -0.99 14.30
CA PHE A 10 7.46 -0.39 13.44
C PHE A 10 6.42 0.44 14.24
N LEU A 11 5.97 -0.01 15.41
CA LEU A 11 5.08 0.74 16.31
C LEU A 11 5.80 1.93 16.94
N GLU A 12 7.09 1.79 17.25
CA GLU A 12 7.86 2.84 17.91
C GLU A 12 8.29 3.94 16.93
N PHE A 13 8.82 3.55 15.76
CA PHE A 13 9.19 4.43 14.68
C PHE A 13 7.98 5.20 14.15
N GLU A 14 6.86 4.53 13.88
CA GLU A 14 5.65 5.22 13.41
C GLU A 14 5.03 6.12 14.48
N SER A 15 5.17 5.77 15.77
CA SER A 15 4.75 6.66 16.86
C SER A 15 5.57 7.94 16.88
N LYS A 16 6.90 7.85 16.74
CA LYS A 16 7.80 9.02 16.70
C LYS A 16 7.51 9.89 15.47
N VAL A 17 7.35 9.28 14.30
CA VAL A 17 7.00 10.00 13.06
C VAL A 17 5.63 10.67 13.18
N HIS A 18 4.61 9.99 13.70
CA HIS A 18 3.28 10.58 13.88
C HIS A 18 3.29 11.73 14.89
N GLN A 19 4.03 11.60 15.99
CA GLN A 19 4.20 12.69 16.97
C GLN A 19 4.87 13.93 16.34
N VAL A 20 5.92 13.72 15.53
CA VAL A 20 6.58 14.81 14.81
C VAL A 20 5.65 15.44 13.77
N MET A 21 4.90 14.64 13.01
CA MET A 21 3.96 15.15 12.01
C MET A 21 2.82 15.94 12.65
N LYS A 22 2.27 15.46 13.78
CA LYS A 22 1.28 16.19 14.55
C LYS A 22 1.83 17.52 15.06
N LEU A 23 3.05 17.52 15.59
CA LEU A 23 3.73 18.74 16.04
C LEU A 23 3.92 19.74 14.88
N LEU A 24 4.31 19.27 13.69
CA LEU A 24 4.46 20.11 12.50
C LEU A 24 3.12 20.67 12.02
N GLU A 25 2.04 19.89 12.09
CA GLU A 25 0.69 20.35 11.75
C GLU A 25 0.18 21.37 12.76
N ASP A 26 0.39 21.15 14.06
CA ASP A 26 0.07 22.10 15.12
C ASP A 26 0.84 23.42 14.95
N ILE A 27 2.13 23.37 14.57
CA ILE A 27 2.94 24.56 14.24
C ILE A 27 2.40 25.26 12.97
N SER A 28 2.01 24.51 11.94
CA SER A 28 1.43 25.09 10.71
C SER A 28 0.10 25.79 10.99
N VAL A 29 -0.75 25.21 11.83
CA VAL A 29 -2.04 25.80 12.25
C VAL A 29 -1.82 27.02 13.13
N ALA A 30 -0.82 27.00 14.02
CA ALA A 30 -0.44 28.17 14.83
C ALA A 30 0.03 29.34 13.94
N ASN A 31 0.87 29.07 12.94
CA ASN A 31 1.34 30.10 12.00
C ASN A 31 0.22 30.68 11.12
N LYS A 32 -0.83 29.90 10.82
CA LYS A 32 -2.02 30.40 10.11
C LYS A 32 -2.90 31.32 10.97
N LYS A 33 -2.81 31.23 12.30
CA LYS A 33 -3.59 32.07 13.23
C LYS A 33 -2.92 33.43 13.53
N GLU A 34 -1.63 33.59 13.20
CA GLU A 34 -0.90 34.86 13.36
C GLU A 34 -0.82 35.70 12.07
N GLY A 35 -1.29 35.17 10.94
CA GLY A 35 -1.30 35.84 9.64
C GLY A 35 -2.70 35.90 9.02
N GLU A 36 -3.63 36.65 9.61
CA GLU A 36 -4.77 37.16 8.85
C GLU A 36 -4.29 38.26 7.89
N GLU A 37 -3.75 37.86 6.75
CA GLU A 37 -3.69 38.72 5.57
C GLU A 37 -5.00 38.58 4.78
N VAL A 38 -5.66 39.72 4.60
CA VAL A 38 -6.87 39.92 3.81
C VAL A 38 -6.68 39.39 2.38
N LYS A 39 -7.27 38.23 2.06
CA LYS A 39 -7.39 37.78 0.67
C LYS A 39 -8.41 38.66 -0.06
N LYS A 40 -7.98 39.29 -1.17
CA LYS A 40 -8.87 39.96 -2.13
C LYS A 40 -9.98 39.01 -2.61
N PRO A 41 -11.21 39.51 -2.88
CA PRO A 41 -12.34 38.66 -3.21
C PRO A 41 -12.10 37.89 -4.52
N GLU A 42 -12.28 36.57 -4.44
CA GLU A 42 -12.31 35.63 -5.55
C GLU A 42 -13.53 35.96 -6.42
N LYS A 43 -13.33 36.19 -7.71
CA LYS A 43 -14.46 36.38 -8.65
C LYS A 43 -15.10 35.03 -8.91
N ASP A 44 -16.36 34.88 -8.50
CA ASP A 44 -17.20 33.72 -8.81
C ASP A 44 -17.41 33.61 -10.33
N ILE A 45 -16.63 32.73 -10.97
CA ILE A 45 -16.78 32.34 -12.38
C ILE A 45 -18.02 31.46 -12.65
N TYR A 46 -18.87 31.25 -11.64
CA TYR A 46 -20.07 30.41 -11.72
C TYR A 46 -21.37 31.18 -11.99
N GLN A 47 -21.32 32.50 -12.19
CA GLN A 47 -22.51 33.33 -12.42
C GLN A 47 -23.24 33.02 -13.76
N ASP A 48 -22.57 32.38 -14.72
CA ASP A 48 -23.11 32.13 -16.07
C ASP A 48 -23.57 30.68 -16.33
N LEU A 49 -23.61 29.83 -15.30
CA LEU A 49 -24.06 28.43 -15.46
C LEU A 49 -25.58 28.33 -15.48
N ASN A 50 -26.17 28.27 -16.68
CA ASN A 50 -27.58 27.93 -16.88
C ASN A 50 -27.78 26.44 -17.21
N LYS A 51 -29.01 25.94 -17.04
CA LYS A 51 -29.40 24.53 -17.26
C LYS A 51 -29.15 24.01 -18.68
N ASN A 52 -28.78 24.86 -19.64
CA ASN A 52 -28.59 24.48 -21.03
C ASN A 52 -27.13 24.17 -21.40
N ASN A 53 -26.17 24.31 -20.46
CA ASN A 53 -24.73 24.12 -20.73
C ASN A 53 -24.10 22.87 -20.07
N PHE A 54 -24.88 21.85 -19.70
CA PHE A 54 -24.35 20.59 -19.20
C PHE A 54 -24.21 19.54 -20.32
N ILE A 55 -22.98 19.23 -20.74
CA ILE A 55 -22.72 18.02 -21.52
C ILE A 55 -22.35 16.90 -20.54
N VAL A 56 -23.31 16.02 -20.26
CA VAL A 56 -23.07 14.78 -19.51
C VAL A 56 -22.86 13.65 -20.50
N THR A 57 -21.61 13.26 -20.74
CA THR A 57 -21.30 12.00 -21.43
C THR A 57 -20.98 10.92 -20.41
N THR A 58 -21.94 10.04 -20.14
CA THR A 58 -21.65 8.77 -19.45
C THR A 58 -21.07 7.77 -20.44
N ARG A 59 -19.88 7.22 -20.19
CA ARG A 59 -19.34 6.10 -20.97
C ARG A 59 -19.40 4.81 -20.15
N LYS A 60 -20.21 3.84 -20.60
CA LYS A 60 -20.18 2.46 -20.09
C LYS A 60 -18.78 1.89 -20.27
N VAL A 61 -18.14 1.48 -19.18
CA VAL A 61 -16.80 0.87 -19.22
C VAL A 61 -16.95 -0.64 -19.43
N GLY A 62 -16.71 -1.09 -20.66
CA GLY A 62 -16.53 -2.50 -20.99
C GLY A 62 -15.28 -2.63 -21.86
N THR A 63 -14.22 -3.22 -21.30
CA THR A 63 -12.94 -3.41 -22.01
C THR A 63 -13.10 -4.54 -23.04
N SER A 64 -13.33 -4.19 -24.31
CA SER A 64 -13.35 -5.16 -25.41
C SER A 64 -11.94 -5.31 -25.98
N VAL A 65 -11.26 -6.41 -25.66
CA VAL A 65 -9.93 -6.73 -26.24
C VAL A 65 -10.13 -7.26 -27.65
N ASN A 66 -9.90 -6.43 -28.67
CA ASN A 66 -9.91 -6.87 -30.06
C ASN A 66 -8.56 -7.51 -30.42
N LYS A 67 -8.50 -8.85 -30.43
CA LYS A 67 -7.40 -9.58 -31.07
C LYS A 67 -7.73 -9.75 -32.55
N LYS A 68 -7.03 -9.02 -33.44
CA LYS A 68 -6.95 -9.39 -34.86
C LYS A 68 -5.48 -9.57 -35.26
N LYS A 69 -5.19 -10.72 -35.88
CA LYS A 69 -3.89 -11.07 -36.46
C LYS A 69 -3.55 -10.08 -37.57
N VAL A 70 -2.33 -9.57 -37.56
CA VAL A 70 -1.77 -8.74 -38.63
C VAL A 70 -1.35 -9.66 -39.78
N THR A 71 -1.95 -9.49 -40.96
CA THR A 71 -1.41 -9.99 -42.22
C THR A 71 -0.99 -8.79 -43.06
N LEU A 72 0.30 -8.74 -43.39
CA LEU A 72 0.89 -7.74 -44.29
C LEU A 72 0.45 -8.02 -45.72
N ALA A 73 -0.39 -7.16 -46.27
CA ALA A 73 -0.58 -7.01 -47.71
C ALA A 73 -0.41 -5.52 -48.04
N SER A 74 0.56 -5.24 -48.90
CA SER A 74 0.90 -3.92 -49.42
C SER A 74 -0.09 -3.52 -50.51
N GLU A 75 -1.00 -2.60 -50.20
CA GLU A 75 -1.76 -1.87 -51.22
C GLU A 75 -1.73 -0.38 -50.89
N ASP A 76 -1.30 0.40 -51.88
CA ASP A 76 -1.12 1.84 -51.84
C ASP A 76 -2.46 2.57 -51.65
N ILE A 77 -2.78 2.90 -50.40
CA ILE A 77 -3.93 3.76 -50.08
C ILE A 77 -3.51 5.22 -50.23
N LYS A 78 -3.92 5.84 -51.34
CA LYS A 78 -3.91 7.29 -51.55
C LYS A 78 -4.60 7.97 -50.38
N ARG A 79 -3.83 8.68 -49.55
CA ARG A 79 -4.33 9.48 -48.42
C ARG A 79 -5.06 10.72 -48.96
N THR A 80 -6.36 10.60 -49.17
CA THR A 80 -7.25 11.77 -49.21
C THR A 80 -7.44 12.27 -47.78
N SER A 81 -6.77 13.37 -47.45
CA SER A 81 -6.83 14.05 -46.16
C SER A 81 -8.15 14.82 -46.02
N GLN A 82 -9.24 14.14 -45.70
CA GLN A 82 -10.47 14.78 -45.28
C GLN A 82 -11.11 14.00 -44.12
N GLY A 83 -11.17 14.63 -42.94
CA GLY A 83 -12.22 14.33 -41.96
C GLY A 83 -11.89 13.50 -40.72
N ALA A 84 -10.62 13.35 -40.32
CA ALA A 84 -10.29 13.06 -38.92
C ALA A 84 -9.31 14.13 -38.47
N ILE A 85 -9.77 15.09 -37.68
CA ILE A 85 -8.87 16.03 -36.99
C ILE A 85 -8.03 15.15 -36.05
N GLY A 86 -6.86 14.73 -36.53
CA GLY A 86 -5.84 14.15 -35.66
C GLY A 86 -5.58 15.19 -34.58
N MET A 87 -5.95 14.86 -33.34
CA MET A 87 -5.78 15.74 -32.20
C MET A 87 -4.34 16.26 -32.23
N ASP A 88 -4.18 17.59 -32.20
CA ASP A 88 -2.85 18.19 -32.28
C ASP A 88 -1.96 17.54 -31.22
N LYS A 89 -0.70 17.25 -31.59
CA LYS A 89 0.24 16.53 -30.72
C LYS A 89 0.31 17.20 -29.34
N PHE A 90 0.25 18.53 -29.32
CA PHE A 90 0.18 19.31 -28.08
C PHE A 90 -1.05 18.98 -27.25
N THR A 91 -2.25 19.00 -27.84
CA THR A 91 -3.51 18.67 -27.14
C THR A 91 -3.56 17.22 -26.65
N PHE A 92 -3.04 16.28 -27.44
CA PHE A 92 -2.93 14.88 -27.02
C PHE A 92 -2.00 14.72 -25.82
N MET A 93 -0.83 15.36 -25.84
CA MET A 93 0.12 15.35 -24.72
C MET A 93 -0.47 16.01 -23.47
N GLN A 94 -1.16 17.13 -23.62
CA GLN A 94 -1.84 17.82 -22.51
C GLN A 94 -2.90 16.93 -21.85
N GLN A 95 -3.72 16.24 -22.65
CA GLN A 95 -4.74 15.34 -22.11
C GLN A 95 -4.13 14.13 -21.41
N LEU A 96 -3.06 13.55 -21.96
CA LEU A 96 -2.32 12.46 -21.31
C LEU A 96 -1.72 12.90 -19.97
N GLU A 97 -1.16 14.10 -19.91
CA GLU A 97 -0.58 14.66 -18.68
C GLU A 97 -1.66 14.87 -17.61
N GLN A 98 -2.79 15.46 -17.97
CA GLN A 98 -3.93 15.61 -17.05
C GLN A 98 -4.43 14.27 -16.50
N ASP A 99 -4.61 13.28 -17.38
CA ASP A 99 -5.06 11.94 -17.01
C ASP A 99 -4.00 11.19 -16.17
N ALA A 100 -2.71 11.44 -16.40
CA ALA A 100 -1.64 10.95 -15.52
C ALA A 100 -1.68 11.62 -14.13
N GLU A 101 -1.89 12.94 -14.08
CA GLU A 101 -2.03 13.68 -12.82
C GLU A 101 -3.24 13.21 -12.00
N GLU A 102 -4.40 13.02 -12.62
CA GLU A 102 -5.61 12.57 -11.95
C GLU A 102 -5.42 11.18 -11.34
N ARG A 103 -4.77 10.26 -12.08
CA ARG A 103 -4.42 8.94 -11.55
C ARG A 103 -3.43 9.03 -10.39
N HIS A 104 -2.44 9.91 -10.48
CA HIS A 104 -1.46 10.14 -9.42
C HIS A 104 -2.11 10.70 -8.15
N LYS A 105 -2.98 11.72 -8.29
CA LYS A 105 -3.77 12.27 -7.19
C LYS A 105 -4.65 11.19 -6.56
N GLY A 106 -5.31 10.37 -7.38
CA GLY A 106 -6.09 9.23 -6.91
C GLY A 106 -5.27 8.18 -6.17
N PHE A 107 -4.03 7.90 -6.61
CA PHE A 107 -3.12 7.02 -5.90
C PHE A 107 -2.71 7.59 -4.54
N LYS A 108 -2.29 8.86 -4.49
CA LYS A 108 -1.92 9.54 -3.25
C LYS A 108 -3.05 9.54 -2.22
N GLU A 109 -4.29 9.75 -2.65
CA GLU A 109 -5.42 9.72 -1.72
C GLU A 109 -5.67 8.30 -1.17
N ARG A 110 -5.61 7.27 -2.02
CA ARG A 110 -5.69 5.87 -1.55
C ARG A 110 -4.56 5.55 -0.57
N GLU A 111 -3.37 6.07 -0.82
CA GLU A 111 -2.21 5.91 0.06
C GLU A 111 -2.43 6.58 1.42
N ARG A 112 -2.91 7.82 1.43
CA ARG A 112 -3.26 8.54 2.66
C ARG A 112 -4.29 7.78 3.48
N ILE A 113 -5.34 7.27 2.84
CA ILE A 113 -6.39 6.47 3.50
C ILE A 113 -5.80 5.16 4.06
N ALA A 114 -4.99 4.44 3.27
CA ALA A 114 -4.35 3.21 3.71
C ALA A 114 -3.43 3.43 4.92
N GLN A 115 -2.65 4.53 4.93
CA GLN A 115 -1.80 4.91 6.05
C GLN A 115 -2.61 5.22 7.32
N SER A 116 -3.76 5.89 7.19
CA SER A 116 -4.66 6.13 8.32
C SER A 116 -5.17 4.82 8.93
N PHE A 117 -5.64 3.88 8.10
CA PHE A 117 -6.06 2.56 8.59
C PHE A 117 -4.90 1.75 9.16
N ARG A 118 -3.69 1.85 8.59
CA ARG A 118 -2.50 1.24 9.18
C ARG A 118 -2.27 1.78 10.59
N ALA A 119 -2.28 3.09 10.78
CA ALA A 119 -2.09 3.71 12.09
C ALA A 119 -3.14 3.26 13.12
N LEU A 120 -4.41 3.15 12.71
CA LEU A 120 -5.48 2.59 13.56
C LEU A 120 -5.25 1.11 13.89
N GLY A 121 -4.76 0.32 12.93
CA GLY A 121 -4.39 -1.08 13.15
C GLY A 121 -3.25 -1.23 14.15
N ASN A 122 -2.23 -0.38 14.04
CA ASN A 122 -1.10 -0.31 14.97
C ASN A 122 -1.56 0.05 16.38
N GLU A 123 -2.47 1.02 16.52
CA GLU A 123 -3.04 1.40 17.80
C GLU A 123 -3.84 0.25 18.43
N ALA A 124 -4.68 -0.42 17.64
CA ALA A 124 -5.43 -1.59 18.10
C ALA A 124 -4.49 -2.74 18.52
N TYR A 125 -3.43 -2.96 17.75
CA TYR A 125 -2.41 -3.96 18.05
C TYR A 125 -1.70 -3.66 19.39
N ARG A 126 -1.31 -2.40 19.64
CA ARG A 126 -0.72 -1.97 20.93
C ARG A 126 -1.64 -2.21 22.12
N LYS A 127 -2.95 -2.11 21.92
CA LYS A 127 -3.97 -2.42 22.93
C LYS A 127 -4.26 -3.92 23.06
N ALA A 128 -3.43 -4.78 22.46
CA ALA A 128 -3.62 -6.23 22.35
C ALA A 128 -4.95 -6.66 21.71
N ASN A 129 -5.65 -5.75 21.03
CA ASN A 129 -6.87 -6.06 20.29
C ASN A 129 -6.51 -6.46 18.85
N TYR A 130 -6.01 -7.68 18.72
CA TYR A 130 -5.49 -8.22 17.46
C TYR A 130 -6.57 -8.42 16.39
N GLU A 131 -7.81 -8.74 16.78
CA GLU A 131 -8.93 -8.86 15.84
C GLU A 131 -9.26 -7.52 15.17
N LYS A 132 -9.32 -6.45 15.98
CA LYS A 132 -9.52 -5.10 15.46
C LYS A 132 -8.32 -4.67 14.60
N ALA A 133 -7.10 -5.01 15.00
CA ALA A 133 -5.90 -4.72 14.20
C ALA A 133 -5.98 -5.39 12.81
N ILE A 134 -6.36 -6.68 12.75
CA ILE A 134 -6.55 -7.40 11.48
C ILE A 134 -7.59 -6.74 10.59
N ASN A 135 -8.73 -6.30 11.17
CA ASN A 135 -9.77 -5.61 10.41
C ASN A 135 -9.24 -4.28 9.83
N MET A 136 -8.52 -3.48 10.63
CA MET A 136 -7.96 -2.22 10.15
C MET A 136 -6.89 -2.43 9.07
N TYR A 137 -5.99 -3.42 9.23
CA TYR A 137 -5.02 -3.75 8.18
C TYR A 137 -5.69 -4.26 6.92
N THR A 138 -6.78 -5.02 7.03
CA THR A 138 -7.54 -5.49 5.86
C THR A 138 -8.15 -4.32 5.10
N LYS A 139 -8.75 -3.35 5.79
CA LYS A 139 -9.23 -2.11 5.16
C LYS A 139 -8.10 -1.33 4.49
N ALA A 140 -6.92 -1.25 5.10
CA ALA A 140 -5.76 -0.63 4.47
C ALA A 140 -5.35 -1.33 3.17
N ILE A 141 -5.37 -2.68 3.16
CA ILE A 141 -5.03 -3.51 2.00
C ILE A 141 -6.04 -3.34 0.86
N ASP A 142 -7.32 -3.10 1.16
CA ASP A 142 -8.34 -2.83 0.15
C ASP A 142 -8.04 -1.56 -0.67
N HIS A 143 -7.34 -0.59 -0.06
CA HIS A 143 -6.87 0.63 -0.73
C HIS A 143 -5.50 0.47 -1.41
N ILE A 144 -4.56 -0.25 -0.77
CA ILE A 144 -3.21 -0.55 -1.30
C ILE A 144 -2.90 -2.03 -1.16
N LYS A 145 -2.96 -2.75 -2.28
CA LYS A 145 -2.78 -4.21 -2.33
C LYS A 145 -1.33 -4.66 -2.38
N ASP A 146 -0.42 -3.73 -2.65
CA ASP A 146 0.99 -3.92 -2.95
C ASP A 146 1.92 -3.44 -1.82
N SER A 147 1.42 -3.39 -0.57
CA SER A 147 2.22 -3.00 0.59
C SER A 147 2.65 -4.20 1.45
N PRO A 148 3.92 -4.64 1.42
CA PRO A 148 4.45 -5.72 2.25
C PRO A 148 4.23 -5.49 3.75
N ILE A 149 4.30 -4.23 4.17
CA ILE A 149 4.17 -3.83 5.58
C ILE A 149 2.78 -4.21 6.11
N LEU A 150 1.72 -3.98 5.35
CA LEU A 150 0.35 -4.28 5.78
C LEU A 150 0.13 -5.78 5.97
N TYR A 151 0.60 -6.61 5.03
CA TYR A 151 0.52 -8.06 5.15
C TYR A 151 1.38 -8.59 6.30
N ASN A 152 2.59 -8.07 6.49
CA ASN A 152 3.45 -8.46 7.61
C ASN A 152 2.81 -8.14 8.97
N ASN A 153 2.24 -6.94 9.13
CA ASN A 153 1.57 -6.54 10.37
C ASN A 153 0.31 -7.37 10.64
N ARG A 154 -0.44 -7.71 9.59
CA ARG A 154 -1.61 -8.61 9.68
C ARG A 154 -1.20 -10.04 10.01
N ALA A 155 -0.13 -10.56 9.40
CA ALA A 155 0.45 -11.87 9.70
C ALA A 155 0.88 -11.97 11.17
N LEU A 156 1.57 -10.95 11.68
CA LEU A 156 1.95 -10.89 13.10
C LEU A 156 0.72 -10.91 14.02
N SER A 157 -0.32 -10.15 13.68
CA SER A 157 -1.59 -10.15 14.42
C SER A 157 -2.26 -11.54 14.41
N TYR A 158 -2.22 -12.25 13.27
CA TYR A 158 -2.69 -13.62 13.19
C TYR A 158 -1.88 -14.59 14.05
N ILE A 159 -0.55 -14.43 14.12
CA ILE A 159 0.32 -15.24 15.00
C ILE A 159 -0.08 -15.04 16.46
N LYS A 160 -0.32 -13.79 16.89
CA LYS A 160 -0.77 -13.49 18.27
C LYS A 160 -2.15 -14.09 18.58
N LEU A 161 -3.04 -14.19 17.60
CA LEU A 161 -4.31 -14.93 17.71
C LEU A 161 -4.19 -16.45 17.50
N LYS A 162 -2.97 -16.99 17.38
CA LYS A 162 -2.71 -18.42 17.09
C LYS A 162 -3.30 -18.91 15.76
N ASN A 163 -3.63 -18.01 14.85
CA ASN A 163 -4.11 -18.34 13.51
C ASN A 163 -2.94 -18.48 12.53
N TYR A 164 -2.12 -19.50 12.74
CA TYR A 164 -0.85 -19.67 12.02
C TYR A 164 -1.02 -19.89 10.52
N LYS A 165 -2.09 -20.58 10.09
CA LYS A 165 -2.38 -20.81 8.67
C LYS A 165 -2.60 -19.51 7.90
N ARG A 166 -3.38 -18.57 8.45
CA ARG A 166 -3.59 -17.26 7.81
C ARG A 166 -2.33 -16.40 7.83
N ALA A 167 -1.54 -16.48 8.91
CA ALA A 167 -0.25 -15.79 8.96
C ALA A 167 0.70 -16.27 7.85
N ILE A 168 0.78 -17.59 7.64
CA ILE A 168 1.59 -18.19 6.56
C ILE A 168 1.12 -17.70 5.19
N MET A 169 -0.19 -17.65 4.94
CA MET A 169 -0.74 -17.14 3.67
C MET A 169 -0.32 -15.69 3.39
N ASP A 170 -0.37 -14.82 4.40
CA ASP A 170 0.07 -13.43 4.27
C ASP A 170 1.58 -13.34 4.00
N CYS A 171 2.39 -14.13 4.72
CA CYS A 171 3.84 -14.19 4.48
C CYS A 171 4.17 -14.73 3.08
N ASP A 172 3.51 -15.79 2.64
CA ASP A 172 3.70 -16.37 1.29
C ASP A 172 3.29 -15.38 0.20
N TYR A 173 2.24 -14.58 0.43
CA TYR A 173 1.86 -13.51 -0.51
C TYR A 173 2.97 -12.47 -0.63
N VAL A 174 3.52 -11.98 0.50
CA VAL A 174 4.64 -11.02 0.48
C VAL A 174 5.83 -11.60 -0.27
N LEU A 175 6.26 -12.82 0.09
CA LEU A 175 7.46 -13.45 -0.45
C LEU A 175 7.35 -13.80 -1.95
N ASN A 176 6.14 -14.15 -2.42
CA ASN A 176 5.95 -14.59 -3.81
C ASN A 176 5.50 -13.46 -4.74
N LYS A 177 4.87 -12.40 -4.23
CA LYS A 177 4.22 -11.37 -5.06
C LYS A 177 4.76 -9.96 -4.87
N LEU A 178 5.37 -9.65 -3.73
CA LEU A 178 5.80 -8.29 -3.43
C LEU A 178 7.32 -8.19 -3.27
N GLU A 179 7.87 -8.85 -2.25
CA GLU A 179 9.28 -8.76 -1.86
C GLU A 179 9.80 -10.14 -1.41
N ASP A 180 10.56 -10.80 -2.28
CA ASP A 180 11.17 -12.12 -2.05
C ASP A 180 12.18 -12.14 -0.90
N LYS A 181 12.87 -11.02 -0.69
CA LYS A 181 13.91 -10.86 0.33
C LYS A 181 13.39 -10.27 1.64
N ASN A 182 12.07 -10.08 1.79
CA ASN A 182 11.50 -9.47 2.98
C ASN A 182 11.79 -10.30 4.23
N LEU A 183 12.66 -9.77 5.11
CA LEU A 183 13.10 -10.46 6.31
C LEU A 183 11.92 -10.79 7.25
N ARG A 184 11.02 -9.82 7.49
CA ARG A 184 9.89 -9.99 8.42
C ARG A 184 8.97 -11.12 7.97
N ALA A 185 8.67 -11.19 6.67
CA ALA A 185 7.86 -12.28 6.12
C ALA A 185 8.50 -13.65 6.34
N TRP A 186 9.81 -13.80 6.11
CA TRP A 186 10.53 -15.06 6.39
C TRP A 186 10.50 -15.44 7.88
N LEU A 187 10.70 -14.47 8.77
CA LEU A 187 10.69 -14.70 10.22
C LEU A 187 9.29 -15.04 10.76
N TYR A 188 8.26 -14.34 10.33
CA TYR A 188 6.89 -14.62 10.75
C TYR A 188 6.40 -15.95 10.18
N ARG A 189 6.80 -16.30 8.96
CA ARG A 189 6.54 -17.61 8.35
C ARG A 189 7.20 -18.73 9.14
N SER A 190 8.48 -18.61 9.48
CA SER A 190 9.18 -19.62 10.28
C SER A 190 8.51 -19.76 11.67
N ALA A 191 8.22 -18.65 12.35
CA ALA A 191 7.51 -18.68 13.62
C ALA A 191 6.15 -19.40 13.51
N ALA A 192 5.35 -19.09 12.49
CA ALA A 192 4.06 -19.73 12.28
C ALA A 192 4.18 -21.26 12.02
N TYR A 193 5.17 -21.70 11.22
CA TYR A 193 5.42 -23.13 11.00
C TYR A 193 5.89 -23.85 12.27
N LYS A 194 6.76 -23.21 13.06
CA LYS A 194 7.20 -23.78 14.34
C LYS A 194 6.03 -24.00 15.29
N ARG A 195 5.11 -23.02 15.39
CA ARG A 195 3.91 -23.12 16.21
C ARG A 195 2.87 -24.12 15.68
N LEU A 196 2.93 -24.45 14.39
CA LEU A 196 2.12 -25.49 13.77
C LEU A 196 2.71 -26.90 13.94
N GLY A 197 3.96 -27.01 14.39
CA GLY A 197 4.69 -28.27 14.53
C GLY A 197 5.33 -28.78 13.23
N ASP A 198 5.38 -27.95 12.19
CA ASP A 198 5.99 -28.29 10.90
C ASP A 198 7.46 -27.88 10.88
N GLU A 199 8.33 -28.77 11.37
CA GLU A 199 9.75 -28.50 11.51
C GLU A 199 10.45 -28.37 10.14
N THR A 200 10.02 -29.13 9.14
CA THR A 200 10.62 -29.09 7.80
C THR A 200 10.44 -27.72 7.15
N ASN A 201 9.23 -27.17 7.17
CA ASN A 201 8.97 -25.84 6.61
C ASN A 201 9.55 -24.72 7.48
N PHE A 202 9.67 -24.93 8.79
CA PHE A 202 10.39 -24.03 9.68
C PHE A 202 11.87 -23.90 9.28
N GLU A 203 12.61 -25.01 9.22
CA GLU A 203 14.03 -25.03 8.87
C GLU A 203 14.29 -24.43 7.47
N ASN A 204 13.43 -24.77 6.50
CA ASN A 204 13.49 -24.20 5.16
C ASN A 204 13.32 -22.68 5.18
N SER A 205 12.37 -22.16 5.97
CA SER A 205 12.13 -20.72 6.08
C SER A 205 13.32 -20.00 6.74
N VAL A 206 13.94 -20.60 7.76
CA VAL A 206 15.14 -20.05 8.42
C VAL A 206 16.32 -20.01 7.45
N LYS A 207 16.58 -21.12 6.74
CA LYS A 207 17.65 -21.20 5.74
C LYS A 207 17.50 -20.13 4.66
N LEU A 208 16.26 -19.93 4.16
CA LEU A 208 15.97 -18.90 3.18
C LEU A 208 16.09 -17.48 3.76
N ALA A 209 15.74 -17.28 5.04
CA ALA A 209 15.96 -16.01 5.73
C ALA A 209 17.45 -15.62 5.71
N HIS A 210 18.35 -16.52 6.12
CA HIS A 210 19.80 -16.28 6.10
C HIS A 210 20.33 -16.06 4.69
N LYS A 211 19.90 -16.89 3.73
CA LYS A 211 20.34 -16.78 2.33
C LYS A 211 19.97 -15.44 1.71
N ASN A 212 18.76 -14.94 1.98
CA ASN A 212 18.27 -13.68 1.43
C ASN A 212 18.76 -12.44 2.21
N ASN A 213 19.14 -12.60 3.48
CA ASN A 213 19.54 -11.51 4.37
C ASN A 213 20.87 -11.80 5.10
N PRO A 214 22.00 -11.99 4.39
CA PRO A 214 23.26 -12.45 4.99
C PRO A 214 23.83 -11.48 6.02
N LYS A 215 23.61 -10.17 5.86
CA LYS A 215 24.08 -9.14 6.80
C LYS A 215 23.32 -9.14 8.13
N LYS A 216 22.13 -9.74 8.19
CA LYS A 216 21.23 -9.71 9.35
C LYS A 216 21.20 -11.06 10.07
N GLY A 217 22.20 -11.92 9.89
CA GLY A 217 22.30 -13.25 10.49
C GLY A 217 22.07 -13.23 12.00
N ALA A 218 22.79 -12.37 12.74
CA ALA A 218 22.65 -12.27 14.19
C ALA A 218 21.21 -11.96 14.65
N ILE A 219 20.48 -11.09 13.93
CA ILE A 219 19.07 -10.76 14.24
C ILE A 219 18.17 -11.95 13.96
N ILE A 220 18.45 -12.71 12.90
CA ILE A 220 17.70 -13.93 12.57
C ILE A 220 17.91 -14.97 13.66
N ASP A 221 19.16 -15.22 14.05
CA ASP A 221 19.49 -16.22 15.07
C ASP A 221 18.84 -15.88 16.41
N GLU A 222 18.95 -14.63 16.86
CA GLU A 222 18.31 -14.14 18.09
C GLU A 222 16.78 -14.35 18.05
N PHE A 223 16.15 -14.04 16.92
CA PHE A 223 14.71 -14.26 16.75
C PHE A 223 14.34 -15.75 16.82
N ILE A 224 15.11 -16.61 16.15
CA ILE A 224 14.83 -18.04 16.08
C ILE A 224 15.06 -18.72 17.43
N GLU A 225 16.07 -18.32 18.20
CA GLU A 225 16.26 -18.77 19.58
C GLU A 225 15.05 -18.44 20.45
N LYS A 226 14.53 -17.21 20.38
CA LYS A 226 13.33 -16.81 21.14
C LYS A 226 12.10 -17.64 20.75
N VAL A 227 11.87 -17.83 19.46
CA VAL A 227 10.76 -18.65 18.96
C VAL A 227 10.84 -20.10 19.47
N LYS A 228 12.06 -20.65 19.61
CA LYS A 228 12.28 -21.99 20.19
C LYS A 228 12.07 -22.00 21.70
N LEU A 229 12.52 -20.96 22.42
CA LEU A 229 12.44 -20.85 23.88
C LEU A 229 11.02 -20.61 24.40
N GLU A 230 10.22 -19.81 23.70
CA GLU A 230 8.80 -19.61 24.00
C GLU A 230 7.94 -20.86 23.72
N GLY A 231 8.56 -22.03 23.54
CA GLY A 231 7.91 -23.29 23.19
C GLY A 231 8.41 -24.45 24.04
N ILE A 232 8.04 -24.46 25.32
CA ILE A 232 7.53 -25.59 26.15
C ILE A 232 6.67 -24.98 27.25
#